data_AF-A0A2M8NXM2-F1
#
_entry.id   AF-A0A2M8NXM2-F1
#
_cell.length_a   1.000
_cell.length_b   1.000
_cell.length_c   1.000
_cell.angle_alpha   90.00
_cell.angle_beta   90.00
_cell.angle_gamma   90.00
#
_symmetry.space_group_name_H-M   'P 1'
#
loop_
_entity.id
_entity.type
_entity.pdbx_description
1 polymer ?
#
loop_
_entity_poly.entity_id
_entity_poly.type
_entity_poly.pdbx_seq_one_letter_code
_entity_poly.pdbx_strand_id
1 'polypeptide(L)'
;MKFFKFFILATFISVFMFSAISIRPAHAFSGSGSVTVGCTGITDNGSFYTADRNNTGMGQEAYRFYITDGYGNLIYDFSNMVPVGFGAAIGSFLYTSAPAANPITMYFVSLAGNGFGEQEILKVEGSCAGLPTVPRCQLNVPAGSVVGEAPLGAYIYYAPGAATDLILKPGTYIVVGQDASQTYYKIVLACQFIWVRKDTMQPSPLPPQNGAPLPTRIVQ
;
A
#
# COMPACT_ATOMS: atom_id res chain seq x y z
N MET A 1 -7.87 63.65 -46.92
CA MET A 1 -9.03 62.75 -46.69
C MET A 1 -8.56 61.53 -45.93
N LYS A 2 -9.21 61.25 -44.80
CA LYS A 2 -8.95 60.18 -43.84
C LYS A 2 -9.36 58.81 -44.41
N PHE A 3 -8.56 57.76 -44.20
CA PHE A 3 -9.06 56.38 -44.17
C PHE A 3 -8.35 55.60 -43.06
N PHE A 4 -9.02 55.56 -41.91
CA PHE A 4 -8.69 54.74 -40.75
C PHE A 4 -9.15 53.30 -41.07
N LYS A 5 -8.23 52.35 -41.23
CA LYS A 5 -8.57 50.93 -41.33
C LYS A 5 -8.75 50.36 -39.91
N PHE A 6 -9.99 49.99 -39.61
CA PHE A 6 -10.39 49.37 -38.35
C PHE A 6 -9.78 47.96 -38.22
N PHE A 7 -9.07 47.76 -37.10
CA PHE A 7 -8.64 46.47 -36.59
C PHE A 7 -9.87 45.73 -36.02
N ILE A 8 -10.21 44.56 -36.53
CA ILE A 8 -11.14 43.61 -35.88
C ILE A 8 -10.40 42.28 -35.75
N LEU A 9 -9.72 42.10 -34.63
CA LEU A 9 -9.11 40.84 -34.24
C LEU A 9 -10.14 40.07 -33.41
N ALA A 10 -10.88 39.16 -34.05
CA ALA A 10 -11.86 38.31 -33.39
C ALA A 10 -11.13 37.23 -32.56
N THR A 11 -11.06 37.41 -31.25
CA THR A 11 -10.49 36.43 -30.31
C THR A 11 -11.48 35.30 -30.10
N PHE A 12 -11.28 34.17 -30.79
CA PHE A 12 -11.97 32.90 -30.51
C PHE A 12 -11.47 32.33 -29.17
N ILE A 13 -12.16 32.60 -28.07
CA ILE A 13 -11.93 31.93 -26.79
C ILE A 13 -12.55 30.54 -26.88
N SER A 14 -11.76 29.57 -27.32
CA SER A 14 -12.12 28.15 -27.28
C SER A 14 -12.07 27.68 -25.83
N VAL A 15 -13.23 27.63 -25.18
CA VAL A 15 -13.39 27.02 -23.85
C VAL A 15 -13.24 25.51 -24.01
N PHE A 16 -12.00 25.02 -23.93
CA PHE A 16 -11.72 23.60 -23.76
C PHE A 16 -12.26 23.18 -22.39
N MET A 17 -13.46 22.63 -22.35
CA MET A 17 -13.93 21.84 -21.21
C MET A 17 -13.02 20.63 -21.08
N PHE A 18 -11.97 20.77 -20.25
CA PHE A 18 -11.22 19.64 -19.74
C PHE A 18 -12.14 18.85 -18.81
N SER A 19 -12.89 17.91 -19.39
CA SER A 19 -13.55 16.87 -18.61
C SER A 19 -12.45 16.10 -17.91
N ALA A 20 -12.34 16.25 -16.60
CA ALA A 20 -11.44 15.45 -15.79
C ALA A 20 -11.90 13.99 -15.87
N ILE A 21 -11.30 13.21 -16.78
CA ILE A 21 -11.50 11.77 -16.83
C ILE A 21 -10.89 11.23 -15.54
N SER A 22 -11.75 10.85 -14.59
CA SER A 22 -11.31 10.10 -13.41
C SER A 22 -10.92 8.71 -13.87
N ILE A 23 -9.63 8.52 -14.15
CA ILE A 23 -9.05 7.21 -14.40
C ILE A 23 -9.05 6.50 -13.04
N ARG A 24 -10.09 5.72 -12.76
CA ARG A 24 -10.03 4.77 -11.64
C ARG A 24 -8.95 3.76 -11.98
N PRO A 25 -8.02 3.46 -11.07
CA PRO A 25 -7.07 2.39 -11.31
C PRO A 25 -7.87 1.12 -11.61
N ALA A 26 -7.57 0.49 -12.75
CA ALA A 26 -8.19 -0.77 -13.10
C ALA A 26 -7.87 -1.78 -11.99
N HIS A 27 -8.90 -2.32 -11.35
CA HIS A 27 -8.73 -3.43 -10.42
C HIS A 27 -8.14 -4.61 -11.19
N ALA A 28 -7.14 -5.27 -10.63
CA ALA A 28 -6.49 -6.42 -11.26
C ALA A 28 -7.41 -7.63 -11.37
N PHE A 29 -8.24 -7.83 -10.34
CA PHE A 29 -9.21 -8.91 -10.25
C PHE A 29 -10.50 -8.40 -9.60
N SER A 30 -11.63 -8.95 -10.04
CA SER A 30 -12.94 -8.86 -9.39
C SER A 30 -13.41 -10.25 -9.01
N GLY A 31 -14.31 -10.37 -8.04
CA GLY A 31 -14.71 -11.69 -7.55
C GLY A 31 -15.61 -11.69 -6.33
N SER A 32 -15.92 -12.88 -5.84
CA SER A 32 -16.70 -13.12 -4.63
C SER A 32 -16.24 -14.39 -3.91
N GLY A 33 -16.85 -14.67 -2.76
CA GLY A 33 -16.55 -15.84 -1.94
C GLY A 33 -15.45 -15.58 -0.91
N SER A 34 -14.93 -16.65 -0.31
CA SER A 34 -13.93 -16.57 0.76
C SER A 34 -13.04 -17.80 0.79
N VAL A 35 -11.88 -17.67 1.43
CA VAL A 35 -10.97 -18.77 1.72
C VAL A 35 -10.68 -18.79 3.22
N THR A 36 -10.40 -19.97 3.76
CA THR A 36 -9.99 -20.15 5.15
C THR A 36 -8.56 -20.69 5.20
N VAL A 37 -7.73 -20.06 6.02
CA VAL A 37 -6.34 -20.47 6.25
C VAL A 37 -6.31 -21.42 7.45
N GLY A 38 -5.95 -22.68 7.21
CA GLY A 38 -5.83 -23.73 8.22
C GLY A 38 -4.38 -24.02 8.61
N CYS A 39 -4.12 -25.20 9.19
CA CYS A 39 -2.78 -25.59 9.65
C CYS A 39 -1.96 -26.38 8.65
N THR A 40 -2.63 -27.04 7.70
CA THR A 40 -2.00 -27.88 6.69
C THR A 40 -2.17 -27.33 5.28
N GLY A 41 -3.01 -26.31 5.11
CA GLY A 41 -3.44 -25.84 3.82
C GLY A 41 -4.51 -24.76 3.94
N ILE A 42 -4.99 -24.31 2.79
CA ILE A 42 -6.16 -23.45 2.70
C ILE A 42 -7.37 -24.24 2.19
N THR A 43 -8.54 -23.83 2.66
CA THR A 43 -9.83 -24.34 2.20
C THR A 43 -10.58 -23.23 1.46
N ASP A 44 -10.97 -23.51 0.23
CA ASP A 44 -11.76 -22.61 -0.60
C ASP A 44 -13.26 -22.79 -0.29
N ASN A 45 -13.92 -21.71 0.13
CA ASN A 45 -15.33 -21.70 0.51
C ASN A 45 -16.19 -21.07 -0.60
N GLY A 46 -15.94 -21.45 -1.86
CA GLY A 46 -16.67 -20.96 -3.02
C GLY A 46 -16.15 -19.61 -3.53
N SER A 47 -14.85 -19.37 -3.46
CA SER A 47 -14.22 -18.23 -4.12
C SER A 47 -14.38 -18.30 -5.64
N PHE A 48 -14.49 -17.13 -6.25
CA PHE A 48 -14.45 -16.96 -7.69
C PHE A 48 -13.82 -15.61 -8.01
N TYR A 49 -12.90 -15.59 -8.96
CA TYR A 49 -12.25 -14.37 -9.43
C TYR A 49 -12.26 -14.30 -10.96
N THR A 50 -12.23 -13.07 -11.49
CA THR A 50 -12.05 -12.75 -12.91
C THR A 50 -10.85 -11.81 -13.04
N ALA A 51 -9.93 -12.10 -13.96
CA ALA A 51 -8.81 -11.21 -14.26
C ALA A 51 -9.28 -10.01 -15.10
N ASP A 52 -9.13 -8.78 -14.60
CA ASP A 52 -9.67 -7.58 -15.24
C ASP A 52 -8.59 -6.65 -15.81
N ARG A 53 -7.32 -6.96 -15.56
CA ARG A 53 -6.15 -6.14 -15.93
C ARG A 53 -5.19 -6.91 -16.81
N ASN A 54 -4.39 -6.17 -17.58
CA ASN A 54 -3.31 -6.69 -18.41
C ASN A 54 -1.97 -6.12 -17.94
N ASN A 55 -1.43 -6.63 -16.84
CA ASN A 55 -0.11 -6.23 -16.34
C ASN A 55 1.07 -6.79 -17.17
N THR A 56 0.83 -7.72 -18.11
CA THR A 56 1.90 -8.30 -18.95
C THR A 56 2.12 -7.55 -20.26
N GLY A 57 1.12 -6.80 -20.74
CA GLY A 57 1.12 -6.22 -22.08
C GLY A 57 0.68 -7.19 -23.18
N MET A 58 0.40 -8.47 -22.85
CA MET A 58 0.04 -9.53 -23.82
C MET A 58 -1.42 -9.99 -23.70
N GLY A 59 -2.29 -9.19 -23.08
CA GLY A 59 -3.68 -9.58 -22.82
C GLY A 59 -3.80 -10.61 -21.71
N GLN A 60 -2.83 -10.64 -20.79
CA GLN A 60 -2.78 -11.56 -19.65
C GLN A 60 -2.52 -10.81 -18.35
N GLU A 61 -3.04 -11.35 -17.26
CA GLU A 61 -2.75 -10.94 -15.89
C GLU A 61 -1.85 -11.96 -15.21
N ALA A 62 -0.66 -11.51 -14.82
CA ALA A 62 0.29 -12.24 -14.00
C ALA A 62 -0.01 -12.04 -12.52
N TYR A 63 -0.06 -13.14 -11.76
CA TYR A 63 -0.36 -13.12 -10.34
C TYR A 63 0.46 -14.12 -9.56
N ARG A 64 0.47 -13.95 -8.24
CA ARG A 64 1.13 -14.83 -7.27
C ARG A 64 0.21 -15.11 -6.09
N PHE A 65 0.15 -16.37 -5.69
CA PHE A 65 -0.35 -16.83 -4.41
C PHE A 65 0.82 -17.24 -3.55
N TYR A 66 0.94 -16.67 -2.36
CA TYR A 66 1.95 -17.11 -1.42
C TYR A 66 1.45 -17.04 0.01
N ILE A 67 2.01 -17.90 0.86
CA ILE A 67 1.59 -18.03 2.26
C ILE A 67 2.82 -17.96 3.15
N THR A 68 2.75 -17.11 4.17
CA THR A 68 3.78 -16.99 5.19
C THR A 68 3.26 -17.36 6.57
N ASP A 69 4.14 -17.80 7.46
CA ASP A 69 3.83 -17.98 8.88
C ASP A 69 4.10 -16.70 9.70
N GLY A 70 3.90 -16.77 11.01
CA GLY A 70 4.11 -15.65 11.93
C GLY A 70 5.54 -15.12 12.00
N TYR A 71 6.53 -15.94 11.64
CA TYR A 71 7.94 -15.55 11.55
C TYR A 71 8.31 -15.01 10.15
N GLY A 72 7.37 -15.04 9.21
CA GLY A 72 7.61 -14.63 7.82
C GLY A 72 8.21 -15.73 6.94
N ASN A 73 8.25 -16.98 7.40
CA ASN A 73 8.71 -18.09 6.57
C ASN A 73 7.71 -18.35 5.45
N LEU A 74 8.18 -18.51 4.22
CA LEU A 74 7.37 -18.89 3.07
C LEU A 74 7.04 -20.39 3.14
N ILE A 75 5.76 -20.73 3.29
CA ILE A 75 5.27 -22.12 3.45
C ILE A 75 4.42 -22.60 2.25
N TYR A 76 4.14 -21.70 1.31
CA TYR A 76 3.57 -22.01 0.00
C TYR A 76 3.87 -20.86 -0.96
N ASP A 77 4.14 -21.18 -2.24
CA ASP A 77 4.36 -20.20 -3.30
C ASP A 77 3.94 -20.76 -4.65
N PHE A 78 3.16 -19.98 -5.38
CA PHE A 78 2.70 -20.28 -6.72
C PHE A 78 2.54 -18.99 -7.50
N SER A 79 2.97 -18.98 -8.76
CA SER A 79 2.76 -17.85 -9.68
C SER A 79 2.27 -18.37 -11.02
N ASN A 80 1.40 -17.62 -11.68
CA ASN A 80 0.87 -17.98 -12.98
C ASN A 80 0.39 -16.74 -13.75
N MET A 81 0.02 -16.94 -15.02
CA MET A 81 -0.56 -15.93 -15.90
C MET A 81 -1.84 -16.47 -16.51
N VAL A 82 -2.89 -15.65 -16.56
CA VAL A 82 -4.17 -16.01 -17.18
C VAL A 82 -4.63 -14.92 -18.15
N PRO A 83 -5.40 -15.24 -19.21
CA PRO A 83 -5.98 -14.23 -20.08
C PRO A 83 -6.87 -13.22 -19.32
N VAL A 84 -6.93 -11.97 -19.77
CA VAL A 84 -7.94 -11.02 -19.27
C VAL A 84 -9.34 -11.55 -19.58
N GLY A 85 -10.24 -11.46 -18.60
CA GLY A 85 -11.58 -12.02 -18.62
C GLY A 85 -11.65 -13.49 -18.16
N PHE A 86 -10.51 -14.14 -17.88
CA PHE A 86 -10.50 -15.49 -17.35
C PHE A 86 -11.08 -15.52 -15.93
N GLY A 87 -12.09 -16.38 -15.74
CA GLY A 87 -12.74 -16.60 -14.45
C GLY A 87 -12.45 -17.99 -13.87
N ALA A 88 -12.05 -18.07 -12.60
CA ALA A 88 -11.81 -19.34 -11.91
C ALA A 88 -11.99 -19.23 -10.39
N ALA A 89 -12.08 -20.38 -9.72
CA ALA A 89 -11.97 -20.49 -8.27
C ALA A 89 -10.49 -20.51 -7.85
N ILE A 90 -10.17 -20.04 -6.63
CA ILE A 90 -8.81 -20.12 -6.08
C ILE A 90 -8.42 -21.57 -5.86
N GLY A 91 -9.36 -22.40 -5.40
CA GLY A 91 -9.13 -23.80 -5.08
C GLY A 91 -8.53 -24.02 -3.69
N SER A 92 -8.63 -25.26 -3.22
CA SER A 92 -8.02 -25.70 -1.94
C SER A 92 -6.68 -26.37 -2.22
N PHE A 93 -5.68 -26.13 -1.37
CA PHE A 93 -4.36 -26.74 -1.51
C PHE A 93 -3.63 -26.85 -0.18
N LEU A 94 -2.63 -27.74 -0.14
CA LEU A 94 -1.77 -27.99 1.01
C LEU A 94 -0.51 -27.13 0.97
N TYR A 95 0.03 -26.83 2.15
CA TYR A 95 1.32 -26.16 2.28
C TYR A 95 2.48 -27.06 1.83
N THR A 96 3.56 -26.46 1.33
CA THR A 96 4.79 -27.19 1.00
C THR A 96 5.63 -27.46 2.25
N SER A 97 5.42 -26.70 3.33
CA SER A 97 6.01 -26.92 4.65
C SER A 97 5.04 -26.56 5.78
N ALA A 98 5.25 -27.13 6.96
CA ALA A 98 4.41 -26.85 8.13
C ALA A 98 4.72 -25.44 8.70
N PRO A 99 3.70 -24.67 9.13
CA PRO A 99 3.88 -23.37 9.76
C PRO A 99 4.58 -23.47 11.12
N ALA A 100 5.48 -22.54 11.43
CA ALA A 100 6.19 -22.51 12.71
C ALA A 100 5.60 -21.51 13.73
N ALA A 101 4.79 -20.55 13.29
CA ALA A 101 4.15 -19.55 14.15
C ALA A 101 2.86 -18.97 13.57
N ASN A 102 2.05 -18.38 14.45
CA ASN A 102 0.88 -17.60 14.10
C ASN A 102 1.20 -16.10 13.98
N PRO A 103 0.42 -15.34 13.17
CA PRO A 103 -0.64 -15.85 12.30
C PRO A 103 -0.07 -16.35 10.97
N ILE A 104 -0.78 -17.30 10.35
CA ILE A 104 -0.50 -17.74 8.99
C ILE A 104 -1.22 -16.77 8.06
N THR A 105 -0.54 -16.21 7.06
CA THR A 105 -1.10 -15.21 6.17
C THR A 105 -0.98 -15.66 4.72
N MET A 106 -2.13 -15.75 4.05
CA MET A 106 -2.19 -15.94 2.61
C MET A 106 -2.30 -14.58 1.92
N TYR A 107 -1.55 -14.44 0.83
CA TYR A 107 -1.59 -13.31 -0.07
C TYR A 107 -1.96 -13.79 -1.48
N PHE A 108 -2.92 -13.11 -2.08
CA PHE A 108 -3.18 -13.15 -3.52
C PHE A 108 -2.84 -11.78 -4.09
N VAL A 109 -1.85 -11.73 -4.96
CA VAL A 109 -1.27 -10.48 -5.44
C VAL A 109 -1.21 -10.50 -6.96
N SER A 110 -1.67 -9.42 -7.57
CA SER A 110 -1.35 -9.14 -8.97
C SER A 110 -0.01 -8.42 -9.05
N LEU A 111 0.88 -8.95 -9.88
CA LEU A 111 2.25 -8.45 -10.00
C LEU A 111 2.29 -7.07 -10.68
N ALA A 112 3.34 -6.31 -10.42
CA ALA A 112 3.60 -5.07 -11.14
C ALA A 112 3.99 -5.37 -12.61
N GLY A 113 3.59 -4.50 -13.54
CA GLY A 113 3.92 -4.64 -14.96
C GLY A 113 3.05 -3.77 -15.86
N ASN A 114 3.51 -3.50 -17.08
CA ASN A 114 2.79 -2.73 -18.10
C ASN A 114 2.24 -1.37 -17.58
N GLY A 115 3.04 -0.67 -16.79
CA GLY A 115 2.66 0.63 -16.18
C GLY A 115 1.77 0.52 -14.95
N PHE A 116 1.38 -0.69 -14.52
CA PHE A 116 0.63 -0.92 -13.29
C PHE A 116 1.56 -1.30 -12.13
N GLY A 117 1.24 -0.78 -10.95
CA GLY A 117 1.84 -1.25 -9.70
C GLY A 117 1.31 -2.62 -9.27
N GLU A 118 2.04 -3.25 -8.36
CA GLU A 118 1.57 -4.45 -7.65
C GLU A 118 0.27 -4.12 -6.89
N GLN A 119 -0.67 -5.07 -6.87
CA GLN A 119 -1.94 -4.91 -6.17
C GLN A 119 -2.23 -6.14 -5.31
N GLU A 120 -2.40 -5.94 -4.01
CA GLU A 120 -2.97 -6.95 -3.11
C GLU A 120 -4.46 -7.12 -3.44
N ILE A 121 -4.83 -8.33 -3.85
CA ILE A 121 -6.21 -8.69 -4.22
C ILE A 121 -6.95 -9.20 -3.00
N LEU A 122 -6.29 -10.08 -2.27
CA LEU A 122 -6.84 -10.72 -1.08
C LEU A 122 -5.71 -10.99 -0.09
N LYS A 123 -6.00 -10.72 1.18
CA LYS A 123 -5.18 -11.11 2.32
C LYS A 123 -6.07 -11.77 3.35
N VAL A 124 -5.75 -13.01 3.70
CA VAL A 124 -6.49 -13.78 4.71
C VAL A 124 -5.53 -14.31 5.75
N GLU A 125 -5.94 -14.25 7.01
CA GLU A 125 -5.16 -14.75 8.14
C GLU A 125 -5.86 -15.94 8.80
N GLY A 126 -5.04 -16.89 9.24
CA GLY A 126 -5.45 -18.05 10.03
C GLY A 126 -4.56 -18.23 11.24
N SER A 127 -4.98 -19.13 12.13
CA SER A 127 -4.19 -19.49 13.30
C SER A 127 -4.30 -20.98 13.59
N CYS A 128 -3.24 -21.52 14.18
CA CYS A 128 -3.12 -22.92 14.55
C CYS A 128 -2.92 -23.07 16.04
N ALA A 129 -3.75 -23.91 16.65
CA ALA A 129 -3.60 -24.28 18.04
C ALA A 129 -2.22 -24.92 18.27
N GLY A 130 -1.54 -24.49 19.34
CA GLY A 130 -0.23 -25.01 19.72
C GLY A 130 0.97 -24.30 19.08
N LEU A 131 0.78 -23.46 18.05
CA LEU A 131 1.87 -22.63 17.53
C LEU A 131 2.05 -21.34 18.34
N PRO A 132 3.29 -20.87 18.53
CA PRO A 132 3.54 -19.58 19.16
C PRO A 132 2.92 -18.45 18.32
N THR A 133 2.33 -17.47 18.99
CA THR A 133 1.80 -16.27 18.33
C THR A 133 2.86 -15.19 18.34
N VAL A 134 3.30 -14.77 17.15
CA VAL A 134 4.16 -13.61 17.00
C VAL A 134 3.28 -12.37 17.09
N PRO A 135 3.50 -11.48 18.08
CA PRO A 135 2.77 -10.24 18.16
C PRO A 135 3.01 -9.43 16.89
N ARG A 136 1.94 -9.19 16.12
CA ARG A 136 2.00 -8.23 15.03
C ARG A 136 1.88 -6.83 15.59
N CYS A 137 2.53 -5.87 14.94
CA CYS A 137 2.23 -4.46 15.17
C CYS A 137 0.78 -4.17 14.80
N GLN A 138 -0.16 -4.37 15.72
CA GLN A 138 -1.54 -3.90 15.59
C GLN A 138 -1.61 -2.43 16.01
N LEU A 139 -0.80 -1.59 15.36
CA LEU A 139 -0.89 -0.16 15.55
C LEU A 139 -1.98 0.36 14.61
N ASN A 140 -3.05 0.94 15.16
CA ASN A 140 -4.08 1.59 14.37
C ASN A 140 -3.51 2.87 13.76
N VAL A 141 -2.95 2.78 12.55
CA VAL A 141 -2.40 3.91 11.81
C VAL A 141 -3.56 4.73 11.23
N PRO A 142 -3.76 5.99 11.67
CA PRO A 142 -4.88 6.79 11.20
C PRO A 142 -4.87 7.01 9.68
N ALA A 143 -6.04 6.98 9.06
CA ALA A 143 -6.20 7.23 7.63
C ALA A 143 -5.60 8.58 7.22
N GLY A 144 -4.96 8.63 6.05
CA GLY A 144 -4.22 9.81 5.56
C GLY A 144 -2.83 9.99 6.19
N SER A 145 -2.30 8.94 6.84
CA SER A 145 -0.86 8.86 7.11
C SER A 145 -0.11 8.62 5.79
N VAL A 146 1.13 9.09 5.68
CA VAL A 146 1.94 8.99 4.45
C VAL A 146 3.36 8.57 4.79
N VAL A 147 4.09 8.02 3.82
CA VAL A 147 5.52 7.71 4.00
C VAL A 147 6.35 8.99 3.88
N GLY A 148 7.08 9.33 4.93
CA GLY A 148 8.12 10.35 4.94
C GLY A 148 9.51 9.73 5.07
N GLU A 149 10.54 10.55 4.93
CA GLU A 149 11.94 10.15 5.00
C GLU A 149 12.70 10.99 6.02
N ALA A 150 13.56 10.34 6.80
CA ALA A 150 14.57 10.98 7.65
C ALA A 150 15.95 10.71 7.03
N PRO A 151 16.46 11.53 6.09
CA PRO A 151 17.64 11.19 5.30
C PRO A 151 18.93 11.14 6.13
N LEU A 152 18.99 11.91 7.23
CA LEU A 152 20.13 11.96 8.14
C LEU A 152 19.84 11.32 9.50
N GLY A 153 18.70 10.64 9.63
CA GLY A 153 18.16 10.23 10.92
C GLY A 153 17.54 11.40 11.68
N ALA A 154 17.12 11.16 12.92
CA ALA A 154 16.49 12.16 13.77
C ALA A 154 16.62 11.80 15.26
N TYR A 155 16.58 12.78 16.15
CA TYR A 155 16.38 12.50 17.58
C TYR A 155 14.95 12.01 17.82
N ILE A 156 14.82 11.00 18.68
CA ILE A 156 13.52 10.47 19.09
C ILE A 156 13.03 11.21 20.34
N TYR A 157 11.74 11.49 20.38
CA TYR A 157 11.05 12.14 21.47
C TYR A 157 9.84 11.28 21.90
N TYR A 158 9.64 11.10 23.20
CA TYR A 158 8.43 10.40 23.71
C TYR A 158 7.19 11.31 23.73
N ALA A 159 7.41 12.63 23.79
CA ALA A 159 6.41 13.67 23.64
C ALA A 159 7.08 14.91 23.00
N PRO A 160 6.33 15.84 22.39
CA PRO A 160 6.89 17.08 21.86
C PRO A 160 7.76 17.80 22.90
N GLY A 161 9.04 18.05 22.57
CA GLY A 161 10.01 18.67 23.47
C GLY A 161 10.67 17.74 24.51
N ALA A 162 10.20 16.51 24.68
CA ALA A 162 10.77 15.51 25.59
C ALA A 162 11.73 14.57 24.85
N ALA A 163 12.96 15.04 24.60
CA ALA A 163 13.99 14.30 23.88
C ALA A 163 14.45 13.06 24.64
N THR A 164 14.96 12.08 23.87
CA THR A 164 15.64 10.89 24.37
C THR A 164 17.08 10.87 23.87
N ASP A 165 17.91 9.99 24.41
CA ASP A 165 19.27 9.73 23.89
C ASP A 165 19.28 8.80 22.66
N LEU A 166 18.09 8.44 22.14
CA LEU A 166 17.95 7.54 21.01
C LEU A 166 17.91 8.32 19.68
N ILE A 167 18.64 7.78 18.70
CA ILE A 167 18.68 8.29 17.34
C ILE A 167 17.91 7.34 16.42
N LEU A 168 16.91 7.90 15.74
CA LEU A 168 16.26 7.29 14.60
C LEU A 168 17.28 7.16 13.47
N LYS A 169 17.48 5.94 12.97
CA LYS A 169 18.37 5.70 11.84
C LYS A 169 17.83 6.38 10.57
N PRO A 170 18.69 6.73 9.60
CA PRO A 170 18.23 7.15 8.30
C PRO A 170 17.27 6.14 7.65
N GLY A 171 16.21 6.61 7.00
CA GLY A 171 15.25 5.74 6.32
C GLY A 171 13.86 6.34 6.13
N THR A 172 12.92 5.52 5.67
CA THR A 172 11.52 5.89 5.46
C THR A 172 10.63 5.43 6.61
N TYR A 173 9.67 6.26 6.99
CA TYR A 173 8.80 6.07 8.15
C TYR A 173 7.37 6.53 7.83
N ILE A 174 6.38 5.89 8.45
CA ILE A 174 4.99 6.34 8.33
C ILE A 174 4.80 7.57 9.21
N VAL A 175 4.48 8.70 8.59
CA VAL A 175 4.17 9.97 9.25
C VAL A 175 2.66 10.09 9.40
N VAL A 176 2.23 10.30 10.64
CA VAL A 176 0.82 10.33 11.02
C VAL A 176 0.28 11.77 11.05
N GLY A 177 1.06 12.74 11.46
CA GLY A 177 0.60 14.12 11.63
C GLY A 177 1.57 14.93 12.47
N GLN A 178 1.19 16.16 12.78
CA GLN A 178 2.01 17.10 13.54
C GLN A 178 1.47 17.29 14.95
N ASP A 179 2.32 17.74 15.87
CA ASP A 179 1.87 18.21 17.16
C ASP A 179 1.22 19.61 17.04
N ALA A 180 0.59 20.09 18.10
CA ALA A 180 -0.10 21.38 18.09
C ALA A 180 0.83 22.58 17.76
N SER A 181 2.13 22.50 18.09
CA SER A 181 3.10 23.56 17.76
C SER A 181 3.66 23.45 16.34
N GLN A 182 3.28 22.42 15.58
CA GLN A 182 3.79 22.13 14.23
C GLN A 182 5.32 22.00 14.17
N THR A 183 5.95 21.63 15.29
CA THR A 183 7.40 21.49 15.41
C THR A 183 7.83 20.03 15.32
N TYR A 184 6.92 19.10 15.61
CA TYR A 184 7.18 17.67 15.64
C TYR A 184 6.22 16.93 14.72
N TYR A 185 6.71 15.88 14.08
CA TYR A 185 5.89 14.85 13.46
C TYR A 185 5.76 13.64 14.38
N LYS A 186 4.56 13.07 14.44
CA LYS A 186 4.30 11.76 15.02
C LYS A 186 4.54 10.70 13.95
N ILE A 187 5.40 9.73 14.21
CA ILE A 187 5.74 8.65 13.28
C ILE A 187 5.50 7.29 13.91
N VAL A 188 5.38 6.26 13.07
CA VAL A 188 5.33 4.86 13.50
C VAL A 188 6.75 4.29 13.54
N LEU A 189 7.17 3.79 14.70
CA LEU A 189 8.41 3.04 14.87
C LEU A 189 8.17 1.84 15.80
N ALA A 190 8.58 0.64 15.38
CA ALA A 190 8.52 -0.57 16.20
C ALA A 190 7.17 -0.79 16.92
N CYS A 191 6.07 -0.70 16.17
CA CYS A 191 4.70 -0.81 16.67
C CYS A 191 4.24 0.28 17.65
N GLN A 192 4.98 1.40 17.76
CA GLN A 192 4.64 2.50 18.65
C GLN A 192 4.60 3.81 17.88
N PHE A 193 3.94 4.82 18.47
CA PHE A 193 4.06 6.18 18.00
C PHE A 193 5.15 6.91 18.77
N ILE A 194 6.06 7.53 18.04
CA ILE A 194 7.11 8.39 18.59
C ILE A 194 7.09 9.75 17.89
N TRP A 195 7.76 10.72 18.47
CA TRP A 195 7.88 12.05 17.92
C TRP A 195 9.29 12.29 17.38
N VAL A 196 9.36 12.99 16.27
CA VAL A 196 10.60 13.49 15.67
C VAL A 196 10.42 14.94 15.26
N ARG A 197 11.51 15.69 15.14
CA ARG A 197 11.42 17.07 14.68
C ARG A 197 10.95 17.15 13.22
N LYS A 198 10.16 18.17 12.92
CA LYS A 198 9.57 18.38 11.59
C LYS A 198 10.62 18.62 10.51
N ASP A 199 11.67 19.36 10.82
CA ASP A 199 12.75 19.72 9.89
C ASP A 199 13.77 18.61 9.65
N THR A 200 13.71 17.52 10.43
CA THR A 200 14.50 16.30 10.16
C THR A 200 13.77 15.33 9.23
N MET A 201 12.55 15.67 8.80
CA MET A 201 11.71 14.84 7.94
C MET A 201 11.42 15.54 6.61
N GLN A 202 11.37 14.77 5.53
CA GLN A 202 10.99 15.24 4.20
C GLN A 202 9.97 14.29 3.53
N PRO A 203 9.22 14.74 2.51
CA PRO A 203 8.45 13.84 1.64
C PRO A 203 9.32 12.72 1.06
N SER A 204 8.84 11.48 1.10
CA SER A 204 9.54 10.37 0.46
C SER A 204 9.48 10.53 -1.07
N PRO A 205 10.62 10.55 -1.79
CA PRO A 205 10.61 10.58 -3.26
C PRO A 205 10.21 9.22 -3.86
N LEU A 206 10.26 8.15 -3.06
CA LEU A 206 9.94 6.80 -3.49
C LEU A 206 8.44 6.54 -3.53
N PRO A 207 7.97 5.62 -4.41
CA PRO A 207 6.62 5.08 -4.34
C PRO A 207 6.32 4.47 -2.96
N PRO A 208 5.06 4.52 -2.48
CA PRO A 208 3.89 5.04 -3.17
C PRO A 208 3.73 6.57 -3.08
N GLN A 209 4.56 7.26 -2.31
CA GLN A 209 4.36 8.69 -2.02
C GLN A 209 4.81 9.63 -3.14
N ASN A 210 5.85 9.30 -3.91
CA ASN A 210 6.31 10.07 -5.08
C ASN A 210 6.45 11.58 -4.79
N GLY A 211 6.98 11.94 -3.61
CA GLY A 211 7.20 13.34 -3.20
C GLY A 211 5.95 14.06 -2.69
N ALA A 212 4.83 13.39 -2.48
CA ALA A 212 3.63 14.01 -1.93
C ALA A 212 3.90 14.65 -0.54
N PRO A 213 3.33 15.83 -0.24
CA PRO A 213 3.57 16.52 1.03
C PRO A 213 3.25 15.67 2.27
N LEU A 214 4.02 15.88 3.34
CA LEU A 214 3.76 15.25 4.64
C LEU A 214 2.45 15.79 5.27
N PRO A 215 1.79 15.04 6.16
CA PRO A 215 0.47 15.40 6.67
C PRO A 215 0.55 16.62 7.58
N THR A 216 -0.39 17.54 7.43
CA THR A 216 -0.47 18.78 8.23
C THR A 216 -1.52 18.72 9.35
N ARG A 217 -2.26 17.63 9.46
CA ARG A 217 -3.24 17.45 10.54
C ARG A 217 -2.54 17.42 11.90
N ILE A 218 -3.20 18.01 12.90
CA ILE A 218 -2.75 17.96 14.29
C ILE A 218 -3.17 16.62 14.92
N VAL A 219 -2.24 15.97 15.63
CA VAL A 219 -2.46 14.72 16.36
C VAL A 219 -1.95 14.86 17.79
N GLN A 220 -2.59 14.13 18.70
CA GLN A 220 -2.21 13.99 20.11
C GLN A 220 -1.45 12.68 20.28
#